data_AF-A0A2V8YNW2-F1
#
_entry.id   AF-A0A2V8YNW2-F1
#
_cell.length_a   1.000
_cell.length_b   1.000
_cell.length_c   1.000
_cell.angle_alpha   90.00
_cell.angle_beta   90.00
_cell.angle_gamma   90.00
#
_symmetry.space_group_name_H-M   'P 1'
#
loop_
_entity.id
_entity.type
_entity.pdbx_description
1 polymer ?
#
loop_
_entity_poly.entity_id
_entity_poly.type
_entity_poly.pdbx_seq_one_letter_code
_entity_poly.pdbx_strand_id
1 'polypeptide(L)'
;MRYTCAGHPPPILKRASGSVQLLENDGAVLGVFPNWKYQNSLVQLAPGDRLLVFSDGITEACGADGKQLGEERLIHLLEELAGEPPSALNRRLLDSVKEPRRRTPRR
;
A
#
# COMPACT_ATOMS: atom_id res chain seq x y z
N MET A 1 8.02 -2.04 14.88
CA MET A 1 7.42 -0.80 14.31
C MET A 1 6.09 -0.55 14.99
N ARG A 2 5.76 0.70 15.31
CA ARG A 2 4.43 1.11 15.77
C ARG A 2 3.73 1.86 14.64
N TYR A 3 2.48 1.53 14.37
CA TYR A 3 1.70 2.13 13.30
C TYR A 3 0.25 2.33 13.72
N THR A 4 -0.45 3.21 13.01
CA THR A 4 -1.88 3.44 13.13
C THR A 4 -2.43 3.58 11.73
N CYS A 5 -3.49 2.85 11.39
CA CYS A 5 -4.20 3.03 10.13
C CYS A 5 -5.44 3.88 10.42
N ALA A 6 -5.54 5.03 9.75
CA ALA A 6 -6.64 5.98 9.90
C ALA A 6 -7.30 6.28 8.55
N GLY A 7 -7.30 5.28 7.65
CA GLY A 7 -7.74 5.39 6.27
C GLY A 7 -7.45 4.10 5.48
N HIS A 8 -7.97 4.05 4.26
CA HIS A 8 -7.72 3.00 3.27
C HIS A 8 -6.75 3.53 2.20
N PRO A 9 -5.89 2.69 1.58
CA PRO A 9 -5.69 1.25 1.77
C PRO A 9 -4.76 0.87 2.94
N PRO A 10 -4.92 -0.33 3.52
CA PRO A 10 -4.03 -0.82 4.57
C PRO A 10 -2.62 -1.09 4.01
N PRO A 11 -1.55 -0.86 4.78
CA PRO A 11 -0.20 -1.22 4.36
C PRO A 11 -0.05 -2.74 4.14
N ILE A 12 0.78 -3.12 3.17
CA ILE A 12 1.09 -4.53 2.89
C ILE A 12 2.45 -4.87 3.52
N LEU A 13 2.50 -5.90 4.37
CA LEU A 13 3.73 -6.48 4.91
C LEU A 13 4.03 -7.81 4.22
N LYS A 14 5.12 -7.84 3.45
CA LYS A 14 5.70 -9.05 2.88
C LYS A 14 6.81 -9.56 3.79
N ARG A 15 6.66 -10.78 4.30
CA ARG A 15 7.69 -11.46 5.07
C ARG A 15 8.77 -12.04 4.18
N ALA A 16 10.00 -12.06 4.69
CA ALA A 16 11.11 -12.77 4.05
C ALA A 16 10.81 -14.26 3.80
N SER A 17 9.97 -14.87 4.66
CA SER A 17 9.54 -16.28 4.54
C SER A 17 8.61 -16.57 3.36
N GLY A 18 8.09 -15.54 2.68
CA GLY A 18 7.11 -15.73 1.62
C GLY A 18 5.70 -15.26 1.98
N SER A 19 5.34 -15.15 3.27
CA SER A 19 3.97 -14.74 3.62
C SER A 19 3.69 -13.26 3.35
N VAL A 20 2.43 -12.94 3.08
CA VAL A 20 1.91 -11.59 2.86
C VAL A 20 0.85 -11.33 3.93
N GLN A 21 0.88 -10.15 4.52
CA GLN A 21 -0.07 -9.72 5.53
C GLN A 21 -0.54 -8.30 5.24
N LEU A 22 -1.86 -8.07 5.17
CA LEU A 22 -2.42 -6.73 5.22
C LEU A 22 -2.42 -6.24 6.67
N LEU A 23 -1.84 -5.08 6.92
CA LEU A 23 -1.81 -4.44 8.24
C LEU A 23 -3.10 -3.67 8.47
N GLU A 24 -4.21 -4.40 8.45
CA GLU A 24 -5.52 -3.87 8.79
C GLU A 24 -5.56 -3.38 10.25
N ASN A 25 -6.42 -2.41 10.49
CA ASN A 25 -6.78 -1.95 11.81
C ASN A 25 -8.24 -1.54 11.75
N ASP A 26 -9.01 -1.84 12.79
CA ASP A 26 -10.43 -1.48 12.93
C ASP A 26 -10.63 0.05 13.11
N GLY A 27 -9.70 0.87 12.64
CA GLY A 27 -9.73 2.32 12.76
C GLY A 27 -10.66 2.95 11.73
N ALA A 28 -11.46 3.93 12.18
CA ALA A 28 -12.26 4.74 11.27
C ALA A 28 -11.40 5.63 10.36
N VAL A 29 -11.98 6.18 9.29
CA VAL A 29 -11.29 7.20 8.48
C VAL A 29 -11.12 8.49 9.28
N LEU A 30 -9.91 9.07 9.21
CA LEU A 30 -9.58 10.32 9.89
C LEU A 30 -10.59 11.43 9.56
N GLY A 31 -11.13 12.06 10.60
CA GLY A 31 -12.03 13.21 10.49
C GLY A 31 -13.52 12.88 10.31
N VAL A 32 -13.90 11.61 10.16
CA VAL A 32 -15.32 11.22 10.04
C VAL A 32 -16.03 11.22 11.40
N PHE A 33 -15.33 10.78 12.44
CA PHE A 33 -15.88 10.67 13.79
C PHE A 33 -15.06 11.54 14.75
N PRO A 34 -15.63 12.62 15.31
CA PRO A 34 -14.89 13.60 16.11
C PRO A 34 -14.30 13.03 17.41
N ASN A 35 -14.86 11.93 17.91
CA ASN A 35 -14.42 11.28 19.16
C ASN A 35 -13.77 9.91 18.95
N TRP A 36 -13.36 9.56 17.72
CA TRP A 36 -12.73 8.27 17.47
C TRP A 36 -11.34 8.18 18.10
N LYS A 37 -11.10 7.12 18.87
CA LYS A 37 -9.78 6.84 19.43
C LYS A 37 -9.06 5.86 18.51
N TYR A 38 -8.08 6.37 17.78
CA TYR A 38 -7.20 5.55 16.97
C TYR A 38 -6.34 4.66 17.86
N GLN A 39 -6.29 3.37 17.55
CA GLN A 39 -5.47 2.42 18.26
C GLN A 39 -4.14 2.24 17.53
N ASN A 40 -3.05 2.26 18.30
CA ASN A 40 -1.73 1.92 17.79
C ASN A 40 -1.60 0.40 17.73
N SER A 41 -1.17 -0.09 16.57
CA SER A 41 -0.78 -1.47 16.37
C SER A 41 0.74 -1.61 16.37
N LEU A 42 1.22 -2.79 16.74
CA LEU A 42 2.64 -3.12 16.75
C LEU A 42 2.86 -4.27 15.78
N VAL A 43 3.89 -4.12 14.94
CA VAL A 43 4.38 -5.21 14.10
C VAL A 43 5.89 -5.29 14.20
N GLN A 44 6.39 -6.51 14.44
CA GLN A 44 7.83 -6.77 14.42
C GLN A 44 8.27 -6.90 12.96
N LEU A 45 9.31 -6.17 12.56
CA LEU A 45 9.96 -6.33 11.26
C LEU A 45 11.26 -7.11 11.48
N ALA A 46 11.51 -8.10 10.63
CA ALA A 46 12.76 -8.84 10.58
C ALA A 46 13.58 -8.42 9.35
N PRO A 47 14.91 -8.67 9.35
CA PRO A 47 15.71 -8.50 8.15
C PRO A 47 15.12 -9.27 6.95
N GLY A 48 15.03 -8.60 5.80
CA GLY A 48 14.41 -9.14 4.59
C GLY A 48 12.90 -8.95 4.48
N ASP A 49 12.22 -8.52 5.56
CA ASP A 49 10.81 -8.11 5.46
C ASP A 49 10.68 -6.81 4.65
N ARG A 50 9.56 -6.67 3.96
CA ARG A 50 9.22 -5.47 3.19
C ARG A 50 7.85 -4.95 3.60
N LEU A 51 7.80 -3.66 3.92
CA LEU A 51 6.56 -2.96 4.21
C LEU A 51 6.28 -1.97 3.07
N LEU A 52 5.13 -2.13 2.41
CA LEU A 52 4.64 -1.22 1.39
C LEU A 52 3.52 -0.37 1.97
N VAL A 53 3.73 0.94 1.97
CA VAL A 53 2.74 1.96 2.34
C VAL A 53 2.42 2.78 1.10
N PHE A 54 1.15 2.89 0.77
CA PHE A 54 0.68 3.51 -0.47
C PHE A 54 -0.67 4.18 -0.25
N SER A 55 -1.02 5.09 -1.16
CA SER A 55 -2.35 5.71 -1.21
C SER A 55 -3.26 4.98 -2.20
N ASP A 56 -4.56 5.19 -2.08
CA ASP A 56 -5.60 4.73 -3.02
C ASP A 56 -5.27 5.06 -4.48
N GLY A 57 -4.63 6.20 -4.74
CA GLY A 57 -4.19 6.61 -6.07
C GLY A 57 -3.27 5.60 -6.79
N ILE A 58 -2.56 4.71 -6.06
CA ILE A 58 -1.76 3.64 -6.67
C ILE A 58 -2.64 2.45 -7.05
N THR A 59 -3.55 2.01 -6.19
CA THR A 59 -4.46 0.89 -6.49
C THR A 59 -5.49 1.27 -7.55
N GLU A 60 -5.93 2.52 -7.57
CA GLU A 60 -6.88 3.07 -8.54
C GLU A 60 -6.22 3.42 -9.89
N ALA A 61 -4.89 3.51 -9.94
CA ALA A 61 -4.17 3.84 -11.16
C ALA A 61 -4.34 2.74 -12.22
N CYS A 62 -4.48 3.17 -13.48
CA CYS A 62 -4.54 2.25 -14.60
C CYS A 62 -3.14 1.85 -15.06
N GLY A 63 -2.91 0.55 -15.18
CA GLY A 63 -1.74 -0.02 -15.82
C GLY A 63 -1.75 0.21 -17.34
N ALA A 64 -0.68 -0.25 -17.99
CA ALA A 64 -0.54 -0.16 -19.44
C ALA A 64 -1.71 -0.84 -20.21
N ASP A 65 -2.27 -1.90 -19.63
CA ASP A 65 -3.42 -2.67 -20.12
C ASP A 65 -4.78 -1.96 -19.90
N GLY A 66 -4.78 -0.78 -19.28
CA GLY A 66 -5.99 -0.01 -18.98
C GLY A 66 -6.77 -0.52 -17.78
N LYS A 67 -6.31 -1.58 -17.10
CA LYS A 67 -6.93 -2.10 -15.87
C LYS A 67 -6.34 -1.40 -14.65
N GLN A 68 -7.12 -1.31 -13.58
CA GLN A 68 -6.59 -0.85 -12.31
C GLN A 68 -5.50 -1.80 -11.83
N LEU A 69 -4.43 -1.26 -11.24
CA LEU A 69 -3.37 -2.06 -10.63
C LEU A 69 -3.94 -2.94 -9.52
N GLY A 70 -4.78 -2.38 -8.64
CA GLY A 70 -5.34 -3.11 -7.52
C GLY A 70 -4.26 -3.61 -6.54
N GLU A 71 -4.69 -4.28 -5.48
CA GLU A 71 -3.78 -4.78 -4.43
C GLU A 71 -3.03 -6.04 -4.86
N GLU A 72 -3.68 -6.93 -5.61
CA GLU A 72 -3.08 -8.18 -6.09
C GLU A 72 -1.81 -7.95 -6.92
N ARG A 73 -1.83 -6.93 -7.79
CA ARG A 73 -0.65 -6.60 -8.60
C ARG A 73 0.49 -6.04 -7.76
N LEU A 74 0.20 -5.29 -6.70
CA LEU A 74 1.22 -4.80 -5.77
C LEU A 74 1.88 -5.95 -5.01
N ILE A 75 1.08 -6.94 -4.59
CA ILE A 75 1.57 -8.15 -3.94
C ILE A 75 2.49 -8.93 -4.90
N HIS A 76 2.07 -9.12 -6.15
CA HIS A 76 2.91 -9.78 -7.16
C HIS A 76 4.21 -9.03 -7.44
N LEU A 77 4.20 -7.69 -7.52
CA LEU A 77 5.43 -6.92 -7.70
C LEU A 77 6.38 -7.03 -6.49
N LEU A 78 5.84 -7.13 -5.27
CA LEU A 78 6.63 -7.38 -4.06
C LEU A 78 7.29 -8.76 -4.08
N GLU A 79 6.64 -9.76 -4.69
CA GLU A 79 7.17 -11.11 -4.90
C GLU A 79 8.22 -11.15 -6.02
N GLU A 80 7.92 -10.62 -7.20
CA GLU A 80 8.81 -10.62 -8.37
C GLU A 80 10.16 -9.96 -8.08
N LEU A 81 10.14 -8.88 -7.29
CA LEU A 81 11.34 -8.11 -6.98
C LEU A 81 11.96 -8.51 -5.65
N ALA A 82 11.60 -9.65 -5.06
CA ALA A 82 12.18 -10.12 -3.79
C ALA A 82 13.71 -10.19 -3.89
N GLY A 83 14.42 -9.47 -3.00
CA GLY A 83 15.88 -9.38 -3.00
C GLY A 83 16.48 -8.11 -3.63
N GLU A 84 15.71 -7.39 -4.44
CA GLU A 84 16.13 -6.08 -4.99
C GLU A 84 16.12 -4.96 -3.93
N PRO A 85 16.80 -3.82 -4.15
CA PRO A 85 16.64 -2.66 -3.28
C PRO A 85 15.21 -2.09 -3.39
N PRO A 86 14.65 -1.50 -2.32
CA PRO A 86 13.31 -0.88 -2.36
C PRO A 86 13.11 0.16 -3.48
N SER A 87 14.20 0.81 -3.91
CA SER A 87 14.18 1.76 -5.04
C SER A 87 13.78 1.11 -6.36
N ALA A 88 14.13 -0.17 -6.59
CA ALA A 88 13.74 -0.90 -7.79
C ALA A 88 12.22 -1.14 -7.82
N LEU A 89 11.62 -1.46 -6.66
CA LEU A 89 10.17 -1.59 -6.51
C LEU A 89 9.47 -0.26 -6.80
N ASN A 90 9.92 0.83 -6.20
CA ASN A 90 9.35 2.16 -6.43
C ASN A 90 9.39 2.53 -7.92
N ARG A 91 10.53 2.30 -8.57
CA ARG A 91 10.69 2.58 -10.01
C ARG A 91 9.74 1.73 -10.84
N ARG A 92 9.69 0.42 -10.60
CA ARG A 92 8.82 -0.50 -11.35
C ARG A 92 7.33 -0.17 -11.17
N LEU A 93 6.93 0.20 -9.95
CA LEU A 93 5.57 0.65 -9.66
C LEU A 93 5.23 1.91 -10.46
N LEU A 94 6.07 2.95 -10.39
CA LEU A 94 5.83 4.20 -11.10
C LEU A 94 5.85 4.01 -12.63
N ASP A 95 6.75 3.18 -13.16
CA ASP A 95 6.79 2.85 -14.59
C ASP A 95 5.54 2.08 -15.05
N SER A 96 4.91 1.32 -14.15
CA SER A 96 3.70 0.55 -14.47
C SER A 96 2.42 1.38 -14.46
N VAL A 97 2.43 2.56 -13.83
CA VAL A 97 1.29 3.48 -13.73
C VAL A 97 1.26 4.37 -14.96
N LYS A 98 0.17 4.36 -15.74
CA LYS A 98 -0.09 5.44 -16.71
C LYS A 98 -0.45 6.71 -15.93
N GLU A 99 -0.02 7.87 -16.43
CA GLU A 99 -0.24 9.18 -15.80
C GLU A 99 -1.62 9.29 -15.12
N PRO A 100 -1.68 9.73 -13.85
CA PRO A 100 -2.91 9.74 -13.11
C PRO A 100 -3.97 10.58 -13.83
N ARG A 101 -5.19 10.06 -13.96
CA ARG A 101 -6.33 10.88 -14.37
C ARG A 101 -6.41 12.05 -13.39
N ARG A 102 -6.16 13.27 -13.88
CA ARG A 102 -6.41 14.50 -13.11
C ARG A 102 -7.84 14.40 -12.56
N ARG A 103 -8.00 14.37 -11.24
CA ARG A 103 -9.32 14.51 -10.61
C ARG A 103 -9.90 15.83 -11.11
N THR A 104 -10.95 15.76 -11.93
CA THR A 104 -11.75 16.93 -12.29
C THR A 104 -12.26 17.55 -10.98
N PRO A 105 -12.11 18.87 -10.76
CA PRO A 105 -12.57 19.48 -9.53
C PRO A 105 -14.07 19.27 -9.40
N ARG A 106 -14.50 18.60 -8.33
CA ARG A 106 -15.92 18.54 -7.95
C ARG A 106 -16.32 19.96 -7.55
N ARG A 107 -17.25 20.54 -8.33
CA ARG A 107 -17.93 21.80 -8.00
C ARG A 107 -18.88 21.60 -6.83
#